data_AF-A0A972VJJ2-F1
#
_entry.id   AF-A0A972VJJ2-F1
#
_cell.length_a   1.000
_cell.length_b   1.000
_cell.length_c   1.000
_cell.angle_alpha   90.00
_cell.angle_beta   90.00
_cell.angle_gamma   90.00
#
_symmetry.space_group_name_H-M   'P 1'
#
loop_
_entity.id
_entity.type
_entity.pdbx_description
1 polymer ?
#
loop_
_entity_poly.entity_id
_entity_poly.type
_entity_poly.pdbx_seq_one_letter_code
_entity_poly.pdbx_strand_id
1 'polypeptide(L)' 'TAAVVGIAETLGEAETEAEAEVSRIKGPVFHRSDIGTEKLIQKRIDHMKLIRGNRE' A
#
# COMPACT_ATOMS: atom_id res chain seq x y z
N THR A 1 8.92 -0.11 17.59
CA THR A 1 7.95 -0.30 16.50
C THR A 1 7.20 0.98 16.29
N ALA A 2 7.04 1.42 15.05
CA ALA A 2 6.29 2.63 14.69
C ALA A 2 5.31 2.29 13.55
N ALA A 3 4.22 3.05 13.45
CA ALA A 3 3.27 2.98 12.36
C ALA A 3 3.07 4.40 11.81
N VAL A 4 3.07 4.53 10.48
CA VAL A 4 2.83 5.78 9.76
C VAL A 4 1.64 5.55 8.84
N VAL A 5 0.74 6.53 8.81
CA VAL A 5 -0.51 6.47 8.03
C VAL A 5 -0.66 7.79 7.28
N GLY A 6 -0.69 7.74 5.95
CA GLY A 6 -1.05 8.88 5.11
C GLY A 6 -2.57 8.98 4.95
N ILE A 7 -3.09 10.22 4.94
CA ILE A 7 -4.53 10.49 4.86
C ILE A 7 -4.71 11.51 3.74
N ALA A 8 -5.29 11.07 2.62
CA ALA A 8 -5.54 11.90 1.46
C ALA A 8 -6.85 11.50 0.76
N GLU A 9 -7.25 12.26 -0.25
CA GLU A 9 -8.46 12.00 -1.04
C GLU A 9 -8.32 10.75 -1.92
N THR A 10 -7.10 10.45 -2.36
CA THR A 10 -6.79 9.25 -3.15
C THR A 10 -5.80 8.32 -2.45
N LEU A 11 -5.86 7.03 -2.80
CA LEU A 11 -4.92 6.04 -2.26
C LEU A 11 -3.47 6.31 -2.70
N GLY A 12 -3.26 6.85 -3.90
CA GLY A 12 -1.92 7.18 -4.41
C GLY A 12 -1.28 8.34 -3.63
N GLU A 13 -2.06 9.39 -3.35
CA GLU A 13 -1.59 10.50 -2.52
C GLU A 13 -1.31 10.04 -1.09
N ALA A 14 -2.20 9.24 -0.50
CA ALA A 14 -2.03 8.71 0.85
C ALA A 14 -0.79 7.79 0.96
N GLU A 15 -0.50 7.00 -0.08
CA GLU A 15 0.71 6.18 -0.16
C GLU A 15 1.97 7.05 -0.25
N THR A 16 1.95 8.08 -1.11
CA THR A 16 3.08 9.00 -1.28
C THR A 16 3.41 9.74 0.02
N GLU A 17 2.39 10.23 0.74
CA GLU A 17 2.58 10.89 2.04
C GLU A 17 3.15 9.94 3.10
N ALA A 18 2.59 8.72 3.19
CA ALA A 18 3.05 7.72 4.15
C ALA A 18 4.52 7.33 3.89
N GLU A 19 4.88 7.09 2.64
CA GLU A 19 6.25 6.70 2.26
C GLU A 19 7.25 7.83 2.48
N ALA A 20 6.87 9.08 2.21
CA ALA A 20 7.70 10.25 2.47
C ALA A 20 8.06 10.37 3.96
N GLU A 21 7.09 10.17 4.85
CA GLU A 21 7.31 10.28 6.30
C GLU A 21 8.05 9.07 6.88
N VAL A 22 7.76 7.84 6.41
CA VAL A 22 8.52 6.65 6.80
C VAL A 22 9.99 6.76 6.37
N SER A 23 10.25 7.29 5.17
CA SER A 23 11.61 7.48 4.65
C SER A 23 12.45 8.48 5.45
N ARG A 24 11.82 9.37 6.24
CA ARG A 24 12.52 10.29 7.15
C ARG A 24 13.01 9.60 8.42
N ILE A 25 12.48 8.43 8.76
CA ILE A 25 12.88 7.69 9.95
C ILE A 25 14.29 7.13 9.72
N LYS A 26 15.25 7.60 10.53
CA LYS A 26 16.65 7.17 10.45
C LYS A 26 16.92 6.02 11.43
N GLY A 27 17.74 5.06 11.01
CA GLY A 27 18.18 3.94 11.83
C GLY A 27 17.94 2.58 11.14
N PRO A 28 18.15 1.46 11.86
CA PRO A 28 17.87 0.11 11.34
C PRO A 28 16.37 -0.15 11.32
N VAL A 29 15.67 0.50 10.39
CA VAL A 29 14.23 0.33 10.15
C VAL A 29 14.04 -0.43 8.86
N PHE A 30 13.20 -1.44 8.91
CA PHE A 30 12.71 -2.15 7.74
C PHE A 30 11.27 -1.73 7.50
N HIS A 31 10.98 -1.16 6.33
CA HIS A 31 9.63 -0.85 5.89
C HIS A 31 9.38 -1.40 4.49
N ARG A 32 8.11 -1.48 4.10
CA ARG A 32 7.68 -1.90 2.78
C ARG A 32 7.18 -0.70 1.99
N SER A 33 7.88 -0.38 0.91
CA SER A 33 7.56 0.73 0.00
C SER A 33 6.54 0.35 -1.09
N ASP A 34 5.99 -0.87 -1.07
CA ASP A 34 5.01 -1.34 -2.04
C ASP A 34 3.56 -1.28 -1.52
N ILE A 35 3.37 -0.88 -0.26
CA ILE A 35 2.05 -0.81 0.39
C ILE A 35 1.26 0.34 -0.23
N GLY A 36 0.03 0.04 -0.68
CA GLY A 36 -0.84 1.06 -1.27
C GLY A 36 -0.53 1.40 -2.74
N THR A 37 0.54 0.84 -3.30
CA THR A 37 0.85 1.03 -4.74
C THR A 37 -0.26 0.49 -5.63
N GLU A 38 -0.52 1.19 -6.73
CA GLU A 38 -1.53 0.79 -7.72
C GLU A 38 -1.30 -0.65 -8.21
N LYS A 39 -0.03 -1.04 -8.44
CA LYS A 39 0.34 -2.40 -8.85
C LYS A 39 -0.10 -3.46 -7.83
N LEU A 40 0.13 -3.21 -6.53
CA LEU A 40 -0.22 -4.17 -5.49
C LEU A 40 -1.74 -4.23 -5.28
N ILE A 41 -2.41 -3.07 -5.36
CA ILE A 41 -3.88 -2.98 -5.29
C ILE A 41 -4.51 -3.76 -6.46
N GLN A 42 -4.06 -3.49 -7.69
CA GLN A 42 -4.57 -4.15 -8.88
C GLN A 42 -4.37 -5.68 -8.81
N LYS A 43 -3.18 -6.12 -8.38
CA LYS A 43 -2.90 -7.55 -8.15
C LYS A 43 -3.90 -8.19 -7.17
N ARG A 44 -4.28 -7.49 -6.10
CA ARG A 44 -5.28 -7.98 -5.14
C ARG A 44 -6.68 -8.00 -5.73
N ILE A 45 -7.06 -6.97 -6.49
CA ILE A 45 -8.35 -6.92 -7.20
C ILE A 45 -8.47 -8.11 -8.15
N ASP A 46 -7.47 -8.36 -8.98
CA ASP A 46 -7.48 -9.44 -9.97
C ASP A 46 -7.51 -10.82 -9.30
N HIS A 47 -6.74 -10.99 -8.23
CA HIS A 47 -6.79 -12.22 -7.43
C HIS A 47 -8.19 -12.45 -6.84
N MET A 48 -8.83 -11.41 -6.30
CA MET A 48 -10.19 -11.54 -5.76
C MET A 48 -11.23 -11.81 -6.84
N LYS A 49 -11.08 -11.23 -8.05
CA LYS A 49 -11.92 -11.55 -9.21
C LYS A 49 -11.79 -13.02 -9.58
N LEU A 50 -10.57 -13.57 -9.61
CA LEU A 50 -10.32 -14.99 -9.89
C LEU A 50 -11.01 -15.90 -8.85
N ILE A 51 -10.83 -15.61 -7.55
CA ILE A 51 -11.45 -16.41 -6.47
C ILE A 51 -12.98 -16.38 -6.56
N ARG A 52 -13.55 -15.21 -6.88
CA ARG A 52 -15.01 -15.02 -6.91
C ARG A 52 -15.66 -15.38 -8.25
N GLY A 53 -14.87 -15.54 -9.31
CA GLY A 53 -15.31 -15.78 -10.69
C GLY A 53 -15.65 -17.23 -11.02
N ASN A 54 -15.36 -18.20 -10.15
CA ASN A 54 -15.73 -19.61 -10.37
C ASN A 54 -17.11 -19.95 -9.79
N ARG A 55 -18.15 -19.30 -10.32
CA ARG A 55 -19.53 -19.79 -10.20
C ARG A 55 -20.17 -19.75 -11.59
N GLU A 56 -19.84 -20.76 -12.40
CA GLU A 56 -20.71 -21.25 -13.46
C GLU A 56 -21.50 -22.46 -12.93
#